data_AF-A0A2Z7AYC3-F1
#
_entry.id   AF-A0A2Z7AYC3-F1
#
_cell.length_a   1.000
_cell.length_b   1.000
_cell.length_c   1.000
_cell.angle_alpha   90.00
_cell.angle_beta   90.00
_cell.angle_gamma   90.00
#
_symmetry.space_group_name_H-M   'P 1'
#
loop_
_entity.id
_entity.type
_entity.pdbx_description
1 polymer ?
#
loop_
_entity_poly.entity_id
_entity_poly.type
_entity_poly.pdbx_seq_one_letter_code
_entity_poly.pdbx_strand_id
1 'polypeptide(L)'
;MAMNSAPTISSPASTNIFNLGKYPTKFINIESKSCSLSHKVSPFSPAKPLLVCSPTEAGEFPVLVILHGYLLYNNFYSQLIQHIASHGFIVVAPQLYCVAGPDTHEEIEATAKIINWLSEGLIHFLPPDVDPNLKKLGLAGHSRGGKVAFALALRKSSLTTLDISAIIGIDPVDGMDKGKQTPPPILTYTPRSFDFGGSAALVIGSGLGEVKKNPLFPPCAPRGVNHENFYDECSKPAYYFVVKDQGHLDMLDDDTRGVRGKATFCLCKNGKCREPMRLFVGGAVVAFLKGYVEGDTSELVELREGRLVLPVELQRVEYLV
;
A
#
# COMPACT_ATOMS: atom_id res chain seq x y z
N MET A 1 -15.76 58.43 9.31
CA MET A 1 -14.89 57.25 9.47
C MET A 1 -15.69 56.03 9.03
N ALA A 2 -15.47 55.57 7.79
CA ALA A 2 -16.06 54.34 7.28
C ALA A 2 -14.96 53.27 7.33
N MET A 3 -15.18 52.23 8.14
CA MET A 3 -14.29 51.07 8.20
C MET A 3 -14.65 50.14 7.04
N ASN A 4 -13.72 50.02 6.08
CA ASN A 4 -13.75 48.96 5.07
C ASN A 4 -13.43 47.62 5.76
N SER A 5 -14.41 46.73 5.83
CA SER A 5 -14.20 45.32 6.15
C SER A 5 -13.63 44.61 4.92
N ALA A 6 -12.40 44.13 5.05
CA ALA A 6 -11.77 43.27 4.05
C ALA A 6 -12.51 41.91 3.97
N PRO A 7 -12.66 41.30 2.78
CA PRO A 7 -13.27 39.99 2.66
C PRO A 7 -12.34 38.94 3.27
N THR A 8 -12.85 38.19 4.24
CA THR A 8 -12.24 36.97 4.75
C THR A 8 -12.12 35.96 3.61
N ILE A 9 -10.88 35.72 3.18
CA ILE A 9 -10.54 34.62 2.27
C ILE A 9 -10.82 33.33 3.03
N SER A 10 -11.89 32.63 2.66
CA SER A 10 -12.15 31.27 3.16
C SER A 10 -11.03 30.37 2.66
N SER A 11 -10.27 29.78 3.57
CA SER A 11 -9.39 28.65 3.27
C SER A 11 -10.19 27.57 2.55
N PRO A 12 -9.67 26.94 1.48
CA PRO A 12 -10.36 25.81 0.86
C PRO A 12 -10.58 24.76 1.95
N ALA A 13 -11.82 24.27 2.06
CA ALA A 13 -12.19 23.26 3.04
C ALA A 13 -11.20 22.10 2.93
N SER A 14 -10.45 21.81 3.99
CA SER A 14 -9.54 20.67 4.04
C SER A 14 -10.36 19.42 3.75
N THR A 15 -10.16 18.82 2.57
CA THR A 15 -10.81 17.57 2.21
C THR A 15 -10.41 16.51 3.23
N ASN A 16 -11.39 15.91 3.89
CA ASN A 16 -11.18 14.81 4.84
C ASN A 16 -10.30 13.72 4.18
N ILE A 17 -9.22 13.31 4.85
CA ILE A 17 -8.23 12.32 4.36
C ILE A 17 -8.84 10.97 3.98
N PHE A 18 -10.01 10.65 4.54
CA PHE A 18 -10.74 9.41 4.27
C PHE A 18 -11.65 9.51 3.03
N ASN A 19 -11.71 10.65 2.35
CA ASN A 19 -12.38 10.80 1.07
C ASN A 19 -11.36 10.95 -0.07
N LEU A 20 -11.83 10.95 -1.32
CA LEU A 20 -11.01 11.36 -2.46
C LEU A 20 -10.43 12.76 -2.23
N GLY A 21 -9.15 12.92 -2.55
CA GLY A 21 -8.44 14.19 -2.46
C GLY A 21 -8.77 15.11 -3.63
N LYS A 22 -8.07 16.25 -3.67
CA LYS A 22 -8.33 17.35 -4.61
C LYS A 22 -7.89 17.09 -6.04
N TYR A 23 -6.95 16.16 -6.27
CA TYR A 23 -6.36 15.97 -7.60
C TYR A 23 -7.23 15.04 -8.46
N PRO A 24 -7.61 15.46 -9.69
CA PRO A 24 -8.18 14.54 -10.67
C PRO A 24 -7.14 13.50 -11.07
N THR A 25 -7.59 12.26 -11.27
CA THR A 25 -6.70 11.11 -11.49
C THR A 25 -7.01 10.38 -12.79
N LYS A 26 -6.00 9.75 -13.39
CA LYS A 26 -6.13 8.87 -14.56
C LYS A 26 -5.44 7.54 -14.33
N PHE A 27 -6.11 6.45 -14.74
CA PHE A 27 -5.51 5.12 -14.81
C PHE A 27 -4.77 4.91 -16.14
N ILE A 28 -3.61 4.27 -16.06
CA ILE A 28 -2.73 3.93 -17.18
C ILE A 28 -2.35 2.45 -17.03
N ASN A 29 -2.61 1.65 -18.07
CA ASN A 29 -2.16 0.26 -18.13
C ASN A 29 -0.87 0.20 -18.95
N ILE A 30 0.19 -0.35 -18.36
CA ILE A 30 1.49 -0.49 -19.02
C ILE A 30 1.77 -1.99 -19.22
N GLU A 31 1.92 -2.40 -20.47
CA GLU A 31 2.23 -3.79 -20.83
C GLU A 31 3.71 -4.13 -20.57
N SER A 32 3.97 -5.37 -20.18
CA SER A 32 5.34 -5.86 -19.98
C SER A 32 6.03 -6.23 -21.30
N LYS A 33 7.36 -6.31 -21.25
CA LYS A 33 8.19 -6.79 -22.38
C LYS A 33 7.83 -8.21 -22.86
N SER A 34 7.27 -9.06 -22.01
CA SER A 34 7.01 -10.48 -22.33
C SER A 34 5.62 -10.76 -22.92
N CYS A 35 4.67 -9.83 -22.78
CA CYS A 35 3.26 -10.06 -23.14
C CYS A 35 2.88 -9.58 -24.55
N SER A 36 3.78 -8.86 -25.24
CA SER A 36 3.52 -8.30 -26.56
C SER A 36 3.83 -9.31 -27.68
N LEU A 37 2.79 -9.99 -28.17
CA LEU A 37 2.82 -10.71 -29.45
C LEU A 37 2.74 -9.77 -30.67
N SER A 38 2.71 -8.46 -30.45
CA SER A 38 2.66 -7.43 -31.50
C SER A 38 3.97 -6.65 -31.55
N HIS A 39 4.40 -6.28 -32.76
CA HIS A 39 5.67 -5.61 -33.09
C HIS A 39 5.83 -4.17 -32.54
N LYS A 40 5.12 -3.76 -31.47
CA LYS A 40 5.22 -2.41 -30.87
C LYS A 40 5.41 -2.46 -29.36
N VAL A 41 6.47 -3.13 -28.91
CA VAL A 41 6.93 -3.02 -27.51
C VAL A 41 7.60 -1.67 -27.35
N SER A 42 7.15 -0.84 -26.40
CA SER A 42 7.90 0.36 -26.04
C SER A 42 9.29 -0.08 -25.55
N PRO A 43 10.39 0.58 -25.98
CA PRO A 43 11.72 0.27 -25.43
C PRO A 43 11.75 0.46 -23.90
N PHE A 44 10.84 1.28 -23.37
CA PHE A 44 10.67 1.57 -21.95
C PHE A 44 9.68 0.63 -21.24
N SER A 45 9.22 -0.47 -21.86
CA SER A 45 8.29 -1.39 -21.18
C SER A 45 8.92 -2.03 -19.93
N PRO A 46 8.17 -2.20 -18.83
CA PRO A 46 8.65 -2.82 -17.59
C PRO A 46 8.74 -4.36 -17.69
N ALA A 47 9.36 -4.98 -16.68
CA ALA A 47 9.48 -6.44 -16.58
C ALA A 47 8.16 -7.16 -16.26
N LYS A 48 7.19 -6.45 -15.66
CA LYS A 48 5.86 -6.95 -15.31
C LYS A 48 4.81 -5.91 -15.70
N PRO A 49 3.57 -6.30 -16.05
CA PRO A 49 2.52 -5.34 -16.35
C PRO A 49 2.23 -4.46 -15.13
N LEU A 50 1.96 -3.17 -15.35
CA LEU A 50 1.68 -2.20 -14.30
C LEU A 50 0.30 -1.58 -14.50
N LEU A 51 -0.43 -1.41 -13.41
CA LEU A 51 -1.55 -0.48 -13.32
C LEU A 51 -1.03 0.76 -12.59
N VAL A 52 -1.04 1.91 -13.27
CA VAL A 52 -0.61 3.18 -12.68
C VAL A 52 -1.83 4.07 -12.53
N CYS A 53 -1.98 4.74 -11.39
CA CYS A 53 -2.90 5.85 -11.21
C CYS A 53 -2.11 7.11 -10.90
N SER A 54 -2.34 8.16 -11.68
CA SER A 54 -1.57 9.40 -11.62
C SER A 54 -2.51 10.60 -11.53
N PRO A 55 -2.13 11.67 -10.80
CA PRO A 55 -2.70 12.99 -11.00
C PRO A 55 -2.62 13.40 -12.47
N THR A 56 -3.57 14.20 -12.94
CA THR A 56 -3.57 14.73 -14.32
C THR A 56 -3.19 16.20 -14.41
N GLU A 57 -3.05 16.88 -13.27
CA GLU A 57 -2.60 18.26 -13.20
C GLU A 57 -1.08 18.33 -13.16
N ALA A 58 -0.52 19.38 -13.75
CA ALA A 58 0.92 19.60 -13.79
C ALA A 58 1.50 19.70 -12.37
N GLY A 59 2.65 19.07 -12.15
CA GLY A 59 3.32 19.07 -10.85
C GLY A 59 4.31 17.94 -10.68
N GLU A 60 5.11 18.05 -9.62
CA GLU A 60 6.01 17.00 -9.18
C GLU A 60 5.35 16.22 -8.03
N PHE A 61 5.26 14.89 -8.14
CA PHE A 61 4.52 14.06 -7.19
C PHE A 61 5.36 12.91 -6.62
N PRO A 62 5.27 12.61 -5.31
CA PRO A 62 5.85 11.40 -4.74
C PRO A 62 5.31 10.14 -5.42
N VAL A 63 6.08 9.05 -5.37
CA VAL A 63 5.69 7.76 -5.96
C VAL A 63 5.44 6.73 -4.86
N LEU A 64 4.35 5.97 -4.97
CA LEU A 64 4.05 4.81 -4.15
C LEU A 64 4.00 3.56 -5.03
N VAL A 65 4.81 2.55 -4.72
CA VAL A 65 4.63 1.20 -5.28
C VAL A 65 3.76 0.39 -4.32
N ILE A 66 2.65 -0.20 -4.79
CA ILE A 66 1.76 -1.03 -3.96
C ILE A 66 1.62 -2.46 -4.50
N LEU A 67 1.94 -3.43 -3.66
CA LEU A 67 2.00 -4.85 -4.04
C LEU A 67 0.74 -5.62 -3.61
N HIS A 68 0.16 -6.39 -4.54
CA HIS A 68 -1.03 -7.19 -4.28
C HIS A 68 -0.74 -8.41 -3.39
N GLY A 69 -1.77 -8.90 -2.69
CA GLY A 69 -1.75 -10.15 -1.94
C GLY A 69 -1.76 -11.41 -2.81
N TYR A 70 -1.68 -12.58 -2.16
CA TYR A 70 -1.54 -13.89 -2.82
C TYR A 70 -2.71 -14.21 -3.76
N LEU A 71 -2.37 -14.50 -5.02
CA LEU A 71 -3.31 -14.81 -6.13
C LEU A 71 -4.33 -13.71 -6.44
N LEU A 72 -4.13 -12.49 -5.94
CA LEU A 72 -4.96 -11.33 -6.26
C LEU A 72 -4.44 -10.60 -7.50
N TYR A 73 -5.31 -9.78 -8.10
CA TYR A 73 -4.95 -8.90 -9.20
C TYR A 73 -4.70 -7.48 -8.67
N ASN A 74 -3.78 -6.76 -9.29
CA ASN A 74 -3.49 -5.36 -8.97
C ASN A 74 -4.73 -4.46 -9.13
N ASN A 75 -5.60 -4.76 -10.10
CA ASN A 75 -6.83 -4.01 -10.35
C ASN A 75 -7.92 -4.23 -9.29
N PHE A 76 -7.76 -5.18 -8.36
CA PHE A 76 -8.67 -5.34 -7.22
C PHE A 76 -8.46 -4.27 -6.13
N TYR A 77 -7.46 -3.41 -6.30
CA TYR A 77 -7.14 -2.31 -5.40
C TYR A 77 -7.41 -0.96 -6.06
N SER A 78 -8.14 -0.91 -7.18
CA SER A 78 -8.24 0.30 -8.00
C SER A 78 -8.84 1.48 -7.23
N GLN A 79 -9.85 1.26 -6.40
CA GLN A 79 -10.46 2.31 -5.57
C GLN A 79 -9.48 2.82 -4.50
N LEU A 80 -8.67 1.95 -3.90
CA LEU A 80 -7.63 2.34 -2.94
C LEU A 80 -6.49 3.13 -3.62
N ILE A 81 -6.04 2.65 -4.77
CA ILE A 81 -5.01 3.28 -5.59
C ILE A 81 -5.48 4.68 -6.02
N GLN A 82 -6.73 4.81 -6.48
CA GLN A 82 -7.32 6.10 -6.85
C GLN A 82 -7.43 7.05 -5.67
N HIS A 83 -7.84 6.55 -4.50
CA HIS A 83 -7.87 7.34 -3.26
C HIS A 83 -6.51 7.98 -3.02
N ILE A 84 -5.45 7.16 -2.94
CA ILE A 84 -4.10 7.67 -2.66
C ILE A 84 -3.65 8.64 -3.76
N ALA A 85 -3.88 8.31 -5.04
CA ALA A 85 -3.47 9.17 -6.15
C ALA A 85 -4.16 10.53 -6.14
N SER A 86 -5.44 10.58 -5.76
CA SER A 86 -6.21 11.83 -5.65
C SER A 86 -5.71 12.78 -4.55
N HIS A 87 -4.86 12.29 -3.64
CA HIS A 87 -4.17 13.10 -2.63
C HIS A 87 -2.79 13.61 -3.08
N GLY A 88 -2.42 13.40 -4.35
CA GLY A 88 -1.18 13.94 -4.92
C GLY A 88 -0.02 12.93 -4.94
N PHE A 89 -0.31 11.67 -5.25
CA PHE A 89 0.71 10.62 -5.37
C PHE A 89 0.59 9.93 -6.72
N ILE A 90 1.72 9.54 -7.32
CA ILE A 90 1.70 8.59 -8.43
C ILE A 90 1.76 7.19 -7.84
N VAL A 91 0.72 6.38 -8.05
CA VAL A 91 0.63 5.04 -7.48
C VAL A 91 0.87 4.00 -8.58
N VAL A 92 1.89 3.18 -8.40
CA VAL A 92 2.30 2.11 -9.32
C VAL A 92 1.98 0.75 -8.70
N ALA A 93 1.07 0.00 -9.32
CA ALA A 93 0.63 -1.32 -8.84
C ALA A 93 1.03 -2.41 -9.86
N PRO A 94 2.16 -3.12 -9.65
CA PRO A 94 2.57 -4.19 -10.55
C PRO A 94 1.67 -5.43 -10.42
N GLN A 95 1.44 -6.12 -11.54
CA GLN A 95 0.93 -7.50 -11.53
C GLN A 95 2.14 -8.45 -11.49
N LEU A 96 2.55 -8.87 -10.30
CA LEU A 96 3.78 -9.63 -10.09
C LEU A 96 3.71 -11.04 -10.71
N TYR A 97 2.53 -11.64 -10.66
CA TYR A 97 2.28 -12.99 -11.17
C TYR A 97 0.80 -13.22 -11.48
N CYS A 98 0.52 -14.18 -12.35
CA CYS A 98 -0.83 -14.74 -12.52
C CYS A 98 -1.01 -16.03 -11.74
N VAL A 99 0.04 -16.81 -11.50
CA VAL A 99 0.03 -18.04 -10.70
C VAL A 99 1.27 -17.99 -9.82
N ALA A 100 1.16 -18.41 -8.56
CA ALA A 100 2.28 -18.38 -7.62
C ALA A 100 2.28 -19.62 -6.72
N GLY A 101 3.48 -20.16 -6.52
CA GLY A 101 3.77 -21.12 -5.44
C GLY A 101 4.00 -20.38 -4.10
N PRO A 102 4.40 -21.09 -3.03
CA PRO A 102 4.60 -20.47 -1.71
C PRO A 102 5.83 -19.55 -1.63
N ASP A 103 6.84 -19.75 -2.48
CA ASP A 103 8.10 -18.99 -2.47
C ASP A 103 7.93 -17.58 -3.07
N THR A 104 8.44 -16.56 -2.38
CA THR A 104 8.31 -15.13 -2.72
C THR A 104 9.58 -14.50 -3.33
N HIS A 105 10.67 -15.26 -3.56
CA HIS A 105 11.92 -14.72 -4.12
C HIS A 105 11.70 -14.03 -5.48
N GLU A 106 10.95 -14.66 -6.39
CA GLU A 106 10.66 -14.08 -7.71
C GLU A 106 9.89 -12.75 -7.61
N GLU A 107 9.06 -12.60 -6.59
CA GLU A 107 8.28 -11.38 -6.35
C GLU A 107 9.15 -10.25 -5.81
N ILE A 108 10.07 -10.58 -4.90
CA ILE A 108 11.08 -9.65 -4.37
C ILE A 108 11.97 -9.15 -5.51
N GLU A 109 12.50 -10.07 -6.34
CA GLU A 109 13.32 -9.71 -7.50
C GLU A 109 12.56 -8.89 -8.54
N ALA A 110 11.32 -9.26 -8.86
CA ALA A 110 10.50 -8.53 -9.81
C ALA A 110 10.20 -7.11 -9.29
N THR A 111 9.90 -6.98 -8.01
CA THR A 111 9.67 -5.67 -7.37
C THR A 111 10.92 -4.81 -7.43
N ALA A 112 12.10 -5.36 -7.11
CA ALA A 112 13.37 -4.64 -7.21
C ALA A 112 13.64 -4.15 -8.64
N LYS A 113 13.42 -5.01 -9.65
CA LYS A 113 13.56 -4.65 -11.07
C LYS A 113 12.58 -3.54 -11.49
N ILE A 114 11.36 -3.55 -10.97
CA ILE A 114 10.36 -2.51 -11.25
C ILE A 114 10.77 -1.18 -10.61
N ILE A 115 11.22 -1.19 -9.35
CA ILE A 115 11.71 0.03 -8.68
C ILE A 115 12.89 0.63 -9.44
N ASN A 116 13.86 -0.18 -9.84
CA ASN A 116 15.01 0.30 -10.63
C ASN A 116 14.59 0.88 -11.99
N TRP A 117 13.55 0.30 -12.60
CA TRP A 117 12.98 0.75 -13.86
C TRP A 117 12.27 2.11 -13.75
N LEU A 118 11.78 2.51 -12.57
CA LEU A 118 11.04 3.77 -12.41
C LEU A 118 11.83 5.00 -12.90
N SER A 119 13.15 5.03 -12.66
CA SER A 119 14.04 6.14 -12.99
C SER A 119 14.09 6.49 -14.47
N GLU A 120 13.93 5.49 -15.34
CA GLU A 120 14.04 5.66 -16.79
C GLU A 120 12.71 5.42 -17.49
N GLY A 121 11.84 4.60 -16.92
CA GLY A 121 10.64 4.12 -17.60
C GLY A 121 9.39 4.92 -17.30
N LEU A 122 9.16 5.28 -16.02
CA LEU A 122 7.85 5.75 -15.56
C LEU A 122 7.40 7.02 -16.29
N ILE A 123 8.29 8.00 -16.45
CA ILE A 123 8.02 9.30 -17.06
C ILE A 123 7.41 9.20 -18.47
N HIS A 124 7.77 8.15 -19.24
CA HIS A 124 7.28 7.96 -20.60
C HIS A 124 5.80 7.58 -20.72
N PHE A 125 5.16 7.25 -19.60
CA PHE A 125 3.76 6.80 -19.57
C PHE A 125 2.84 7.77 -18.81
N LEU A 126 3.39 8.76 -18.12
CA LEU A 126 2.62 9.71 -17.32
C LEU A 126 1.90 10.75 -18.20
N PRO A 127 0.85 11.42 -17.67
CA PRO A 127 0.27 12.57 -18.34
C PRO A 127 1.33 13.68 -18.58
N PRO A 128 1.11 14.57 -19.58
CA PRO A 128 2.00 15.71 -19.80
C PRO A 128 2.17 16.54 -18.53
N ASP A 129 3.38 17.05 -18.32
CA ASP A 129 3.75 17.93 -17.20
C ASP A 129 3.58 17.32 -15.79
N VAL A 130 3.47 16.00 -15.70
CA VAL A 130 3.47 15.24 -14.44
C VAL A 130 4.82 14.58 -14.24
N ASP A 131 5.58 15.05 -13.24
CA ASP A 131 6.93 14.57 -12.95
C ASP A 131 6.95 13.66 -11.70
N PRO A 132 7.54 12.45 -11.77
CA PRO A 132 7.66 11.58 -10.62
C PRO A 132 8.89 11.95 -9.75
N ASN A 133 8.65 12.31 -8.49
CA ASN A 133 9.73 12.53 -7.52
C ASN A 133 10.20 11.21 -6.91
N LEU A 134 11.20 10.59 -7.53
CA LEU A 134 11.73 9.29 -7.08
C LEU A 134 12.64 9.35 -5.85
N LYS A 135 12.97 10.55 -5.35
CA LYS A 135 13.59 10.72 -4.02
C LYS A 135 12.56 10.55 -2.89
N LYS A 136 11.28 10.58 -3.26
CA LYS A 136 10.11 10.48 -2.40
C LYS A 136 9.33 9.20 -2.74
N LEU A 137 9.96 8.05 -2.52
CA LEU A 137 9.44 6.73 -2.90
C LEU A 137 8.94 5.96 -1.68
N GLY A 138 7.64 5.66 -1.65
CA GLY A 138 7.05 4.71 -0.72
C GLY A 138 6.94 3.31 -1.30
N LEU A 139 7.00 2.29 -0.45
CA LEU A 139 6.73 0.89 -0.79
C LEU A 139 5.67 0.31 0.15
N ALA A 140 4.54 -0.07 -0.43
CA ALA A 140 3.42 -0.68 0.26
C ALA A 140 3.15 -2.10 -0.24
N GLY A 141 2.52 -2.92 0.60
CA GLY A 141 1.97 -4.17 0.13
C GLY A 141 0.91 -4.75 1.04
N HIS A 142 -0.04 -5.47 0.45
CA HIS A 142 -1.09 -6.16 1.19
C HIS A 142 -0.77 -7.65 1.35
N SER A 143 -0.98 -8.24 2.53
CA SER A 143 -0.84 -9.68 2.77
C SER A 143 0.57 -10.16 2.41
N ARG A 144 0.68 -11.15 1.51
CA ARG A 144 1.95 -11.57 0.89
C ARG A 144 2.71 -10.42 0.23
N GLY A 145 2.02 -9.46 -0.40
CA GLY A 145 2.65 -8.25 -0.94
C GLY A 145 3.30 -7.40 0.15
N GLY A 146 2.72 -7.37 1.36
CA GLY A 146 3.31 -6.70 2.52
C GLY A 146 4.60 -7.38 2.98
N LYS A 147 4.63 -8.72 2.97
CA LYS A 147 5.87 -9.48 3.16
C LYS A 147 6.94 -9.10 2.13
N VAL A 148 6.59 -9.07 0.85
CA VAL A 148 7.52 -8.71 -0.23
C VAL A 148 8.06 -7.29 -0.05
N ALA A 149 7.20 -6.33 0.31
CA ALA A 149 7.58 -4.95 0.61
C ALA A 149 8.63 -4.88 1.74
N PHE A 150 8.37 -5.56 2.86
CA PHE A 150 9.29 -5.62 4.01
C PHE A 150 10.58 -6.36 3.67
N ALA A 151 10.51 -7.49 2.96
CA ALA A 151 11.68 -8.27 2.55
C ALA A 151 12.65 -7.44 1.72
N LEU A 152 12.11 -6.63 0.79
CA LEU A 152 12.90 -5.76 -0.07
C LEU A 152 13.50 -4.59 0.72
N ALA A 153 12.71 -3.94 1.59
CA ALA A 153 13.20 -2.86 2.44
C ALA A 153 14.31 -3.31 3.42
N LEU A 154 14.23 -4.56 3.91
CA LEU A 154 15.25 -5.20 4.76
C LEU A 154 16.46 -5.75 3.96
N ARG A 155 16.51 -5.53 2.64
CA ARG A 155 17.61 -5.95 1.76
C ARG A 155 17.93 -7.44 1.83
N LYS A 156 16.92 -8.29 2.08
CA LYS A 156 17.12 -9.73 2.34
C LYS A 156 17.56 -10.54 1.12
N SER A 157 17.22 -10.09 -0.09
CA SER A 157 17.50 -10.88 -1.31
C SER A 157 17.73 -10.07 -2.58
N SER A 158 17.45 -8.76 -2.57
CA SER A 158 17.66 -7.88 -3.73
C SER A 158 17.90 -6.45 -3.25
N LEU A 159 18.61 -5.69 -4.07
CA LEU A 159 18.87 -4.28 -3.84
C LEU A 159 18.14 -3.43 -4.88
N THR A 160 17.63 -2.29 -4.43
CA THR A 160 17.09 -1.24 -5.28
C THR A 160 18.15 -0.17 -5.52
N THR A 161 18.12 0.49 -6.68
CA THR A 161 18.94 1.66 -6.97
C THR A 161 18.36 2.94 -6.38
N LEU A 162 17.09 2.90 -5.97
CA LEU A 162 16.37 3.99 -5.31
C LEU A 162 16.18 3.70 -3.83
N ASP A 163 16.27 4.74 -3.02
CA ASP A 163 15.97 4.69 -1.59
C ASP A 163 14.46 4.64 -1.36
N ILE A 164 14.02 3.77 -0.47
CA ILE A 164 12.61 3.65 -0.06
C ILE A 164 12.45 4.51 1.19
N SER A 165 11.73 5.62 1.11
CA SER A 165 11.53 6.58 2.20
C SER A 165 10.52 6.13 3.25
N ALA A 166 9.57 5.27 2.86
CA ALA A 166 8.46 4.82 3.71
C ALA A 166 8.02 3.39 3.36
N ILE A 167 7.78 2.56 4.36
CA ILE A 167 7.36 1.16 4.21
C ILE A 167 5.97 0.99 4.80
N ILE A 168 5.04 0.41 4.03
CA ILE A 168 3.66 0.16 4.49
C ILE A 168 3.29 -1.32 4.34
N GLY A 169 2.91 -1.94 5.46
CA GLY A 169 2.30 -3.27 5.51
C GLY A 169 0.81 -3.16 5.74
N ILE A 170 0.01 -3.49 4.73
CA ILE A 170 -1.44 -3.62 4.85
C ILE A 170 -1.73 -5.09 5.16
N ASP A 171 -2.11 -5.37 6.39
CA ASP A 171 -2.36 -6.69 6.94
C ASP A 171 -1.32 -7.75 6.49
N PRO A 172 0.00 -7.50 6.67
CA PRO A 172 1.05 -8.32 6.09
C PRO A 172 1.10 -9.72 6.70
N VAL A 173 1.54 -10.72 5.91
CA VAL A 173 1.57 -12.13 6.31
C VAL A 173 2.88 -12.81 5.87
N ASP A 174 3.60 -13.43 6.81
CA ASP A 174 4.89 -14.10 6.59
C ASP A 174 4.76 -15.60 6.27
N GLY A 175 3.55 -16.16 6.32
CA GLY A 175 3.28 -17.54 5.91
C GLY A 175 2.04 -18.13 6.55
N MET A 176 2.06 -19.43 6.84
CA MET A 176 0.87 -20.17 7.27
C MET A 176 0.73 -20.29 8.79
N ASP A 177 1.85 -20.29 9.51
CA ASP A 177 1.90 -20.41 10.97
C ASP A 177 3.33 -20.09 11.43
N LYS A 178 3.53 -19.88 12.74
CA LYS A 178 4.86 -19.74 13.34
C LYS A 178 5.67 -21.01 13.10
N GLY A 179 6.88 -20.87 12.53
CA GLY A 179 7.71 -21.99 12.09
C GLY A 179 7.29 -22.63 10.76
N LYS A 180 6.23 -22.10 10.11
CA LYS A 180 5.76 -22.47 8.75
C LYS A 180 5.66 -21.23 7.86
N GLN A 181 6.64 -20.36 7.99
CA GLN A 181 6.76 -19.16 7.16
C GLN A 181 7.10 -19.54 5.72
N THR A 182 6.60 -18.75 4.77
CA THR A 182 6.95 -18.96 3.36
C THR A 182 8.39 -18.50 3.08
N PRO A 183 9.09 -19.09 2.11
CA PRO A 183 10.44 -18.62 1.77
C PRO A 183 10.45 -17.25 1.04
N PRO A 184 11.45 -16.38 1.29
CA PRO A 184 12.29 -16.41 2.48
C PRO A 184 11.48 -15.94 3.72
N PRO A 185 11.69 -16.52 4.90
CA PRO A 185 11.07 -16.01 6.13
C PRO A 185 11.63 -14.62 6.45
N ILE A 186 10.77 -13.68 6.83
CA ILE A 186 11.23 -12.34 7.23
C ILE A 186 11.09 -12.09 8.72
N LEU A 187 10.10 -12.67 9.39
CA LEU A 187 9.95 -12.56 10.84
C LEU A 187 11.05 -13.35 11.53
N THR A 188 11.79 -12.67 12.40
CA THR A 188 12.86 -13.22 13.23
C THR A 188 12.40 -13.52 14.65
N TYR A 189 11.22 -13.02 15.03
CA TYR A 189 10.66 -13.02 16.38
C TYR A 189 11.52 -12.30 17.42
N THR A 190 12.41 -11.42 16.97
CA THR A 190 13.19 -10.54 17.84
C THR A 190 12.57 -9.14 17.78
N PRO A 191 12.04 -8.60 18.89
CA PRO A 191 11.45 -7.26 18.87
C PRO A 191 12.44 -6.23 18.34
N ARG A 192 11.94 -5.30 17.52
CA ARG A 192 12.71 -4.18 16.93
C ARG A 192 13.89 -4.60 16.05
N SER A 193 13.86 -5.80 15.47
CA SER A 193 14.88 -6.35 14.57
C SER A 193 14.89 -5.73 13.17
N PHE A 194 13.79 -5.15 12.72
CA PHE A 194 13.64 -4.59 11.38
C PHE A 194 14.21 -3.18 11.32
N ASP A 195 15.44 -3.08 10.81
CA ASP A 195 16.11 -1.82 10.50
C ASP A 195 15.89 -1.47 9.02
N PHE A 196 15.21 -0.35 8.76
CA PHE A 196 14.92 0.14 7.42
C PHE A 196 15.88 1.27 6.98
N GLY A 197 17.00 1.46 7.67
CA GLY A 197 18.01 2.45 7.28
C GLY A 197 17.53 3.90 7.41
N GLY A 198 16.69 4.17 8.41
CA GLY A 198 16.13 5.50 8.70
C GLY A 198 14.72 5.74 8.17
N SER A 199 14.18 4.83 7.36
CA SER A 199 12.82 4.94 6.83
C SER A 199 11.75 4.55 7.85
N ALA A 200 10.57 5.17 7.74
CA ALA A 200 9.47 4.91 8.64
C ALA A 200 8.63 3.70 8.20
N ALA A 201 8.01 3.00 9.16
CA ALA A 201 7.07 1.92 8.89
C ALA A 201 5.63 2.24 9.34
N LEU A 202 4.66 1.86 8.51
CA LEU A 202 3.23 1.82 8.86
C LEU A 202 2.72 0.39 8.72
N VAL A 203 2.09 -0.13 9.77
CA VAL A 203 1.41 -1.42 9.73
C VAL A 203 -0.08 -1.20 10.01
N ILE A 204 -0.95 -1.70 9.13
CA ILE A 204 -2.40 -1.64 9.32
C ILE A 204 -2.93 -3.07 9.37
N GLY A 205 -3.38 -3.52 10.54
CA GLY A 205 -3.95 -4.85 10.74
C GLY A 205 -5.46 -4.92 10.54
N SER A 206 -5.97 -6.10 10.21
CA SER A 206 -7.41 -6.41 10.24
C SER A 206 -7.77 -7.27 11.47
N GLY A 207 -8.78 -6.85 12.23
CA GLY A 207 -9.18 -7.52 13.47
C GLY A 207 -9.82 -8.89 13.25
N LEU A 208 -10.36 -9.15 12.04
CA LEU A 208 -10.90 -10.45 11.67
C LEU A 208 -9.89 -11.32 10.88
N GLY A 209 -8.68 -10.83 10.60
CA GLY A 209 -7.68 -11.56 9.80
C GLY A 209 -7.24 -12.90 10.41
N GLU A 210 -7.16 -12.97 11.74
CA GLU A 210 -6.83 -14.18 12.50
C GLU A 210 -8.02 -15.14 12.71
N VAL A 211 -9.24 -14.72 12.32
CA VAL A 211 -10.46 -15.50 12.51
C VAL A 211 -10.66 -16.45 11.34
N LYS A 212 -10.85 -17.73 11.65
CA LYS A 212 -11.25 -18.73 10.65
C LYS A 212 -12.62 -18.38 10.06
N LYS A 213 -12.75 -18.46 8.74
CA LYS A 213 -14.07 -18.30 8.10
C LYS A 213 -15.01 -19.45 8.46
N ASN A 214 -14.50 -20.68 8.42
CA ASN A 214 -15.19 -21.92 8.76
C ASN A 214 -14.13 -23.03 9.02
N PRO A 215 -14.52 -24.27 9.40
CA PRO A 215 -13.56 -25.33 9.69
C PRO A 215 -12.63 -25.74 8.52
N LEU A 216 -13.02 -25.48 7.27
CA LEU A 216 -12.24 -25.85 6.08
C LEU A 216 -11.28 -24.74 5.62
N PHE A 217 -11.55 -23.49 5.97
CA PHE A 217 -10.72 -22.35 5.59
C PHE A 217 -9.97 -21.79 6.81
N PRO A 218 -8.62 -21.93 6.85
CA PRO A 218 -7.81 -21.38 7.94
C PRO A 218 -7.88 -19.85 7.97
N PRO A 219 -7.35 -19.21 9.03
CA PRO A 219 -7.21 -17.75 9.05
C PRO A 219 -6.36 -17.26 7.88
N CYS A 220 -6.69 -16.10 7.33
CA CYS A 220 -5.94 -15.51 6.23
C CYS A 220 -4.71 -14.72 6.71
N ALA A 221 -4.75 -14.19 7.94
CA ALA A 221 -3.63 -13.57 8.63
C ALA A 221 -3.41 -14.26 9.99
N PRO A 222 -2.90 -15.50 9.99
CA PRO A 222 -2.78 -16.31 11.19
C PRO A 222 -1.84 -15.68 12.21
N ARG A 223 -2.22 -15.81 13.48
CA ARG A 223 -1.46 -15.31 14.62
C ARG A 223 -0.05 -15.90 14.63
N GLY A 224 0.96 -15.07 14.95
CA GLY A 224 2.35 -15.49 14.93
C GLY A 224 3.06 -15.30 13.59
N VAL A 225 2.36 -14.94 12.51
CA VAL A 225 2.98 -14.55 11.23
C VAL A 225 2.26 -13.36 10.57
N ASN A 226 1.55 -12.55 11.33
CA ASN A 226 0.67 -11.49 10.82
C ASN A 226 1.15 -10.08 11.20
N HIS A 227 0.33 -9.07 10.88
CA HIS A 227 0.55 -7.65 11.14
C HIS A 227 1.10 -7.32 12.54
N GLU A 228 0.67 -8.02 13.60
CA GLU A 228 1.18 -7.80 14.96
C GLU A 228 2.68 -8.10 15.03
N ASN A 229 3.11 -9.25 14.49
CA ASN A 229 4.52 -9.64 14.47
C ASN A 229 5.37 -8.71 13.59
N PHE A 230 4.83 -8.26 12.46
CA PHE A 230 5.52 -7.28 11.62
C PHE A 230 5.77 -5.97 12.37
N TYR A 231 4.76 -5.45 13.08
CA TYR A 231 4.92 -4.24 13.87
C TYR A 231 5.85 -4.42 15.07
N ASP A 232 5.78 -5.55 15.78
CA ASP A 232 6.67 -5.85 16.92
C ASP A 232 8.15 -5.86 16.52
N GLU A 233 8.44 -6.28 15.29
CA GLU A 233 9.78 -6.29 14.73
C GLU A 233 10.21 -4.94 14.13
N CYS A 234 9.29 -4.06 13.74
CA CYS A 234 9.62 -2.70 13.28
C CYS A 234 10.47 -1.93 14.31
N SER A 235 11.60 -1.38 13.87
CA SER A 235 12.31 -0.31 14.57
C SER A 235 11.58 1.03 14.40
N LYS A 236 11.97 2.04 15.20
CA LYS A 236 11.38 3.37 15.13
C LYS A 236 11.90 4.16 13.91
N PRO A 237 11.09 5.04 13.30
CA PRO A 237 9.68 5.30 13.64
C PRO A 237 8.72 4.28 13.02
N ALA A 238 7.73 3.84 13.79
CA ALA A 238 6.74 2.85 13.37
C ALA A 238 5.34 3.20 13.86
N TYR A 239 4.32 2.99 13.04
CA TYR A 239 2.91 3.24 13.37
C TYR A 239 2.12 1.96 13.17
N TYR A 240 1.13 1.73 14.05
CA TYR A 240 0.30 0.55 14.02
C TYR A 240 -1.15 0.84 14.36
N PHE A 241 -2.03 0.48 13.44
CA PHE A 241 -3.47 0.58 13.60
C PHE A 241 -4.10 -0.78 13.33
N VAL A 242 -5.06 -1.19 14.15
CA VAL A 242 -5.84 -2.41 13.89
C VAL A 242 -7.32 -2.08 13.82
N VAL A 243 -7.92 -2.40 12.68
CA VAL A 243 -9.34 -2.13 12.41
C VAL A 243 -10.17 -3.30 12.92
N LYS A 244 -11.06 -3.05 13.89
CA LYS A 244 -11.71 -4.09 14.70
C LYS A 244 -12.56 -5.08 13.89
N ASP A 245 -13.60 -4.58 13.23
CA ASP A 245 -14.64 -5.42 12.61
C ASP A 245 -14.43 -5.59 11.09
N GLN A 246 -13.18 -5.57 10.65
CA GLN A 246 -12.80 -5.70 9.25
C GLN A 246 -11.85 -6.89 9.06
N GLY A 247 -11.95 -7.52 7.90
CA GLY A 247 -11.22 -8.71 7.51
C GLY A 247 -10.10 -8.46 6.51
N HIS A 248 -9.34 -9.53 6.29
CA HIS A 248 -8.11 -9.51 5.51
C HIS A 248 -8.28 -9.03 4.07
N LEU A 249 -9.48 -9.08 3.50
CA LEU A 249 -9.74 -8.71 2.10
C LEU A 249 -10.62 -7.46 1.98
N ASP A 250 -10.89 -6.75 3.07
CA ASP A 250 -11.87 -5.67 3.07
C ASP A 250 -11.31 -4.33 2.58
N MET A 251 -10.00 -4.22 2.35
CA MET A 251 -9.40 -3.07 1.67
C MET A 251 -9.53 -3.11 0.13
N LEU A 252 -10.02 -4.22 -0.43
CA LEU A 252 -10.20 -4.39 -1.88
C LEU A 252 -11.38 -3.56 -2.40
N ASP A 253 -11.50 -3.52 -3.72
CA ASP A 253 -12.63 -2.92 -4.41
C ASP A 253 -13.95 -3.62 -4.03
N ASP A 254 -15.05 -2.85 -4.07
CA ASP A 254 -16.38 -3.37 -3.73
C ASP A 254 -16.84 -4.49 -4.68
N ASP A 255 -16.48 -4.40 -5.96
CA ASP A 255 -16.71 -5.44 -6.99
C ASP A 255 -15.38 -5.95 -7.54
N THR A 256 -14.95 -7.12 -7.08
CA THR A 256 -13.83 -7.86 -7.66
C THR A 256 -14.38 -8.95 -8.59
N ARG A 257 -14.14 -8.79 -9.90
CA ARG A 257 -14.73 -9.66 -10.94
C ARG A 257 -13.98 -10.97 -11.17
N GLY A 258 -14.64 -11.91 -11.85
CA GLY A 258 -14.10 -13.21 -12.22
C GLY A 258 -14.05 -14.21 -11.05
N VAL A 259 -13.58 -15.43 -11.33
CA VAL A 259 -13.56 -16.52 -10.32
C VAL A 259 -12.72 -16.14 -9.11
N ARG A 260 -11.53 -15.56 -9.33
CA ARG A 260 -10.65 -15.09 -8.25
C ARG A 260 -11.27 -13.95 -7.46
N GLY A 261 -11.92 -13.01 -8.14
CA GLY A 261 -12.64 -11.92 -7.49
C GLY A 261 -13.77 -12.44 -6.60
N LYS A 262 -14.59 -13.38 -7.08
CA LYS A 262 -15.63 -14.02 -6.26
C LYS A 262 -15.04 -14.74 -5.03
N ALA A 263 -13.86 -15.37 -5.17
CA ALA A 263 -13.20 -16.06 -4.07
C ALA A 263 -12.82 -15.13 -2.91
N THR A 264 -12.57 -13.84 -3.19
CA THR A 264 -12.24 -12.85 -2.15
C THR A 264 -13.37 -12.60 -1.15
N PHE A 265 -14.62 -12.96 -1.48
CA PHE A 265 -15.76 -12.81 -0.56
C PHE A 265 -15.96 -14.03 0.35
N CYS A 266 -15.37 -15.18 0.02
CA CYS A 266 -15.68 -16.45 0.68
C CYS A 266 -14.51 -17.11 1.40
N LEU A 267 -13.25 -16.82 1.04
CA LEU A 267 -12.09 -17.50 1.61
C LEU A 267 -11.71 -16.99 3.01
N CYS A 268 -11.82 -15.68 3.24
CA CYS A 268 -11.48 -15.06 4.52
C CYS A 268 -12.74 -14.70 5.33
N LYS A 269 -12.57 -14.58 6.64
CA LYS A 269 -13.55 -13.86 7.47
C LYS A 269 -13.48 -12.39 7.07
N ASN A 270 -14.63 -11.86 6.66
CA ASN A 270 -14.81 -10.48 6.21
C ASN A 270 -15.76 -9.77 7.18
N GLY A 271 -15.61 -8.45 7.25
CA GLY A 271 -16.54 -7.53 7.87
C GLY A 271 -17.83 -7.39 7.06
N LYS A 272 -18.67 -6.44 7.46
CA LYS A 272 -19.97 -6.22 6.82
C LYS A 272 -19.85 -5.63 5.42
N CYS A 273 -18.85 -4.76 5.20
CA CYS A 273 -18.63 -4.05 3.95
C CYS A 273 -17.16 -3.62 3.85
N ARG A 274 -16.65 -3.58 2.61
CA ARG A 274 -15.25 -3.26 2.29
C ARG A 274 -14.95 -1.77 2.43
N GLU A 275 -15.83 -0.93 1.90
CA GLU A 275 -15.64 0.51 1.81
C GLU A 275 -15.05 1.15 3.08
N PRO A 276 -15.56 0.94 4.31
CA PRO A 276 -14.98 1.58 5.49
C PRO A 276 -13.51 1.21 5.75
N MET A 277 -13.14 -0.07 5.57
CA MET A 277 -11.73 -0.51 5.68
C MET A 277 -10.88 0.17 4.62
N ARG A 278 -11.36 0.18 3.36
CA ARG A 278 -10.64 0.79 2.24
C ARG A 278 -10.42 2.29 2.43
N LEU A 279 -11.44 3.03 2.88
CA LEU A 279 -11.33 4.46 3.17
C LEU A 279 -10.33 4.72 4.31
N PHE A 280 -10.39 3.92 5.38
CA PHE A 280 -9.43 4.02 6.47
C PHE A 280 -7.99 3.78 6.00
N VAL A 281 -7.75 2.68 5.27
CA VAL A 281 -6.43 2.36 4.72
C VAL A 281 -5.93 3.47 3.81
N GLY A 282 -6.77 3.98 2.91
CA GLY A 282 -6.43 5.11 2.03
C GLY A 282 -6.00 6.34 2.81
N GLY A 283 -6.81 6.78 3.79
CA GLY A 283 -6.49 7.94 4.61
C GLY A 283 -5.25 7.76 5.49
N ALA A 284 -5.09 6.60 6.13
CA ALA A 284 -3.92 6.30 6.97
C ALA A 284 -2.62 6.26 6.15
N VAL A 285 -2.65 5.68 4.95
CA VAL A 285 -1.51 5.67 4.02
C VAL A 285 -1.17 7.08 3.56
N VAL A 286 -2.16 7.89 3.18
CA VAL A 286 -1.94 9.29 2.77
C VAL A 286 -1.34 10.11 3.90
N ALA A 287 -1.91 10.06 5.10
CA ALA A 287 -1.40 10.79 6.26
C ALA A 287 0.04 10.40 6.59
N PHE A 288 0.36 9.11 6.53
CA PHE A 288 1.70 8.60 6.77
C PHE A 288 2.71 9.04 5.71
N LEU A 289 2.34 8.96 4.43
CA LEU A 289 3.20 9.39 3.32
C LEU A 289 3.44 10.91 3.36
N LYS A 290 2.40 11.73 3.57
CA LYS A 290 2.59 13.18 3.76
C LYS A 290 3.56 13.48 4.90
N GLY A 291 3.43 12.76 6.02
CA GLY A 291 4.31 12.91 7.18
C GLY A 291 5.77 12.58 6.90
N TYR A 292 6.05 11.38 6.39
CA TYR A 292 7.43 10.86 6.29
C TYR A 292 8.09 11.05 4.92
N VAL A 293 7.31 11.28 3.88
CA VAL A 293 7.81 11.48 2.51
C VAL A 293 7.79 12.95 2.11
N GLU A 294 6.78 13.71 2.57
CA GLU A 294 6.65 15.13 2.23
C GLU A 294 7.01 16.09 3.38
N GLY A 295 7.06 15.59 4.62
CA GLY A 295 7.39 16.38 5.81
C GLY A 295 6.19 17.09 6.46
N ASP A 296 4.95 16.84 5.98
CA ASP A 296 3.72 17.36 6.58
C ASP A 296 3.09 16.33 7.52
N THR A 297 3.37 16.46 8.81
CA THR A 297 2.91 15.51 9.83
C THR A 297 1.52 15.81 10.39
N SER A 298 0.86 16.87 9.92
CA SER A 298 -0.37 17.39 10.53
C SER A 298 -1.47 16.32 10.61
N GLU A 299 -1.81 15.70 9.48
CA GLU A 299 -2.87 14.67 9.41
C GLU A 299 -2.49 13.39 10.16
N LEU A 300 -1.21 13.01 10.17
CA LEU A 300 -0.73 11.83 10.90
C LEU A 300 -0.82 12.03 12.42
N VAL A 301 -0.53 13.23 12.91
CA VAL A 301 -0.70 13.59 14.32
C VAL A 301 -2.17 13.59 14.69
N GLU A 302 -3.07 14.18 13.89
CA GLU A 302 -4.52 14.13 14.16
C GLU A 302 -5.05 12.69 14.22
N LEU A 303 -4.58 11.82 13.31
CA LEU A 303 -4.93 10.40 13.29
C LEU A 303 -4.44 9.68 14.56
N ARG A 304 -3.19 9.92 14.95
CA ARG A 304 -2.57 9.32 16.15
C ARG A 304 -3.28 9.74 17.43
N GLU A 305 -3.62 11.02 17.56
CA GLU A 305 -4.28 11.57 18.76
C GLU A 305 -5.79 11.27 18.80
N GLY A 306 -6.33 10.55 17.80
CA GLY A 306 -7.75 10.19 17.75
C GLY A 306 -8.67 11.39 17.56
N ARG A 307 -8.18 12.47 16.93
CA ARG A 307 -8.93 13.72 16.72
C ARG A 307 -9.73 13.72 15.41
N LEU A 308 -9.52 12.72 14.56
CA LEU A 308 -10.28 12.54 13.32
C LEU A 308 -11.50 11.66 13.52
N VAL A 309 -12.57 11.96 12.79
CA VAL A 309 -13.72 11.04 12.66
C VAL A 309 -13.33 9.94 11.67
N LEU A 310 -13.16 8.73 12.19
CA LEU A 310 -12.75 7.56 11.41
C LEU A 310 -13.95 6.88 10.75
N PRO A 311 -13.81 6.28 9.55
CA PRO A 311 -14.86 5.48 8.94
C PRO A 311 -15.02 4.10 9.63
N VAL A 312 -14.13 3.75 10.55
CA VAL A 312 -14.05 2.44 11.22
C VAL A 312 -13.78 2.58 12.72
N GLU A 313 -14.08 1.54 13.49
CA GLU A 313 -13.62 1.40 14.88
C GLU A 313 -12.22 0.78 14.90
N LEU A 314 -11.29 1.40 15.62
CA LEU A 314 -9.97 0.85 15.87
C LEU A 314 -9.97 0.09 17.19
N GLN A 315 -9.44 -1.15 17.18
CA GLN A 315 -9.24 -1.92 18.40
C GLN A 315 -7.87 -1.69 19.05
N ARG A 316 -6.88 -1.22 18.27
CA ARG A 316 -5.52 -0.97 18.72
C ARG A 316 -4.89 0.16 17.92
N VAL A 317 -4.20 1.06 18.63
CA VAL A 317 -3.41 2.16 18.08
C VAL A 317 -2.10 2.21 18.85
N GLU A 318 -0.98 2.03 18.17
CA GLU A 318 0.35 2.09 18.77
C GLU A 318 1.33 2.77 17.83
N TYR A 319 2.40 3.31 18.40
CA TYR A 319 3.46 3.95 17.64
C TYR A 319 4.78 3.95 18.42
N LEU A 320 5.86 3.99 17.67
CA LEU A 320 7.23 4.19 18.12
C LEU A 320 7.72 5.45 17.41
N VAL A 321 8.08 6.47 18.18
CA VAL A 321 8.64 7.73 17.69
C VAL A 321 10.02 7.97 18.29
#